data_AF-S5T5X6-F1
#
_entry.id   AF-S5T5X6-F1
#
_cell.length_a   1.000
_cell.length_b   1.000
_cell.length_c   1.000
_cell.angle_alpha   90.00
_cell.angle_beta   90.00
_cell.angle_gamma   90.00
#
_symmetry.space_group_name_H-M   'P 1'
#
loop_
_entity.id
_entity.type
_entity.pdbx_description
1 polymer ?
#
loop_
_entity_poly.entity_id
_entity_poly.type
_entity_poly.pdbx_seq_one_letter_code
_entity_poly.pdbx_strand_id
1 'polypeptide(L)'
;MIAETLTLTRLNLRLKRGYLAAWLIPLWILVAAFPVAYQEYYPTLASRQEMQEAMNANAGTIAIYGHIAEPGTVGDMVTWEVAMWLGVLGSVMAVLLITSLHRRTEYDGVGELQRSTGIRPATPAAAALTTTFVATAVLGAGAGVILFGLGAVVDEFYAAGALAFGVTVFLMTFAGALLAELVLLFVSDGSSLTLTALVTIVASFLLRAAADVQEIDWLNWLTPLGWRAQIVPYDRDDWSAAAIAAAICLVGVVAVMTAERFRSFGSALVRMPLPKRTPDRRVQGMFGLHRLQITPAVVAWLAVLAVLAAFLMAMSGSIQELVAGEGATGEIFRDLLGGTAAYEAFIGYIAQVCGILIAVAAVSVIHGLSRIEADRTLDLARSTGLRRGTPPAVIFSWALIVAVALVAVLHGAGAFGLWTQETTVPEDYTTLAWASWSQLAAAWVTLGFATAVVGLRPQATMATWLIVGVAGTVALVGEIFQFPQWAIDLSPFSHTMVNAESDVLPIVVMVLLGAGFTAVGLVGAARREVR
;
A
#
# COMPACT_ATOMS: atom_id res chain seq x y z
N MET A 1 27.30 -10.21 22.50
CA MET A 1 26.67 -9.26 21.57
C MET A 1 26.57 -9.82 20.17
N ILE A 2 27.65 -9.92 19.37
CA ILE A 2 27.56 -10.39 17.96
C ILE A 2 26.87 -11.75 17.83
N ALA A 3 27.27 -12.74 18.63
CA ALA A 3 26.65 -14.07 18.61
C ALA A 3 25.15 -14.04 19.00
N GLU A 4 24.77 -13.20 19.97
CA GLU A 4 23.36 -13.03 20.39
C GLU A 4 22.55 -12.37 19.26
N THR A 5 23.10 -11.32 18.65
CA THR A 5 22.49 -10.62 17.51
C THR A 5 22.27 -11.58 16.36
N LEU A 6 23.27 -12.36 15.97
CA LEU A 6 23.14 -13.35 14.90
C LEU A 6 22.09 -14.43 15.23
N THR A 7 22.00 -14.85 16.49
CA THR A 7 21.00 -15.83 16.92
C THR A 7 19.58 -15.28 16.80
N LEU A 8 19.35 -14.03 17.26
CA LEU A 8 18.05 -13.36 17.12
C LEU A 8 17.74 -13.03 15.66
N THR A 9 18.71 -12.61 14.85
CA THR A 9 18.51 -12.38 13.40
C THR A 9 18.08 -13.67 12.71
N ARG A 10 18.73 -14.80 13.00
CA ARG A 10 18.33 -16.10 12.44
C ARG A 10 16.90 -16.48 12.86
N LEU A 11 16.52 -16.20 14.10
CA LEU A 11 15.15 -16.43 14.59
C LEU A 11 14.16 -15.51 13.86
N ASN A 12 14.45 -14.22 13.75
CA ASN A 12 13.60 -13.23 13.06
C ASN A 12 13.37 -13.63 11.60
N LEU A 13 14.43 -13.99 10.87
CA LEU A 13 14.33 -14.46 9.48
C LEU A 13 13.48 -15.72 9.36
N ARG A 14 13.62 -16.67 10.31
CA ARG A 14 12.79 -17.89 10.32
C ARG A 14 11.31 -17.58 10.57
N LEU A 15 11.02 -16.70 11.52
CA LEU A 15 9.65 -16.31 11.86
C LEU A 15 9.00 -15.46 10.76
N LYS A 16 9.78 -14.61 10.09
CA LYS A 16 9.31 -13.70 9.04
C LYS A 16 9.49 -14.23 7.63
N ARG A 17 9.93 -15.49 7.42
CA ARG A 17 10.14 -16.07 6.08
C ARG A 17 8.92 -15.96 5.16
N GLY A 18 7.71 -16.20 5.70
CA GLY A 18 6.48 -16.09 4.92
C GLY A 18 6.15 -14.65 4.55
N TYR A 19 6.37 -13.72 5.49
CA TYR A 19 6.25 -12.28 5.26
C TYR A 19 7.23 -11.83 4.18
N LEU A 20 8.51 -12.21 4.29
CA LEU A 20 9.54 -11.85 3.32
C LEU A 20 9.24 -12.44 1.95
N ALA A 21 8.85 -13.72 1.86
CA ALA A 21 8.47 -14.33 0.58
C ALA A 21 7.27 -13.62 -0.08
N ALA A 22 6.27 -13.25 0.72
CA ALA A 22 5.08 -12.55 0.23
C ALA A 22 5.37 -11.14 -0.30
N TRP A 23 6.46 -10.49 0.12
CA TRP A 23 6.89 -9.19 -0.40
C TRP A 23 7.92 -9.32 -1.53
N LEU A 24 8.96 -10.13 -1.33
CA LEU A 24 10.07 -10.25 -2.27
C LEU A 24 9.63 -10.84 -3.60
N ILE A 25 8.81 -11.90 -3.59
CA ILE A 25 8.43 -12.60 -4.82
C ILE A 25 7.62 -11.69 -5.76
N PRO A 26 6.53 -11.02 -5.33
CA PRO A 26 5.80 -10.13 -6.24
C PRO A 26 6.62 -8.94 -6.72
N LEU A 27 7.48 -8.36 -5.87
CA LEU A 27 8.36 -7.26 -6.27
C LEU A 27 9.40 -7.69 -7.30
N TRP A 28 9.95 -8.91 -7.19
CA TRP A 28 10.83 -9.47 -8.21
C TRP A 28 10.12 -9.83 -9.50
N ILE A 29 8.88 -10.32 -9.43
CA ILE A 29 8.04 -10.53 -10.61
C ILE A 29 7.83 -9.20 -11.34
N LEU A 30 7.59 -8.10 -10.61
CA LEU A 30 7.48 -6.76 -11.18
C LEU A 30 8.75 -6.38 -11.97
N VAL A 31 9.93 -6.59 -11.37
CA VAL A 31 11.23 -6.33 -12.03
C VAL A 31 11.42 -7.18 -13.29
N ALA A 32 10.96 -8.42 -13.28
CA ALA A 32 11.09 -9.32 -14.42
C ALA A 32 10.13 -8.98 -15.58
N ALA A 33 8.93 -8.47 -15.26
CA ALA A 33 7.87 -8.27 -16.24
C ALA A 33 8.01 -6.96 -17.05
N PHE A 34 8.33 -5.85 -16.38
CA PHE A 34 8.29 -4.52 -16.99
C PHE A 34 9.30 -4.30 -18.14
N PRO A 35 10.56 -4.76 -18.04
CA PRO A 35 11.50 -4.62 -19.16
C PRO A 35 11.00 -5.25 -20.47
N VAL A 36 10.35 -6.41 -20.37
CA VAL A 36 9.79 -7.13 -21.53
C VAL A 36 8.60 -6.36 -22.11
N ALA A 37 7.71 -5.89 -21.23
CA ALA A 37 6.57 -5.06 -21.65
C ALA A 37 7.03 -3.78 -22.37
N TYR A 38 8.06 -3.10 -21.87
CA TYR A 38 8.59 -1.90 -22.51
C TYR A 38 9.15 -2.18 -23.91
N GLN A 39 9.85 -3.30 -24.11
CA GLN A 39 10.30 -3.69 -25.45
C GLN A 39 9.15 -4.05 -26.39
N GLU A 40 8.08 -4.64 -25.87
CA GLU A 40 6.92 -5.05 -26.66
C GLU A 40 6.07 -3.84 -27.10
N TYR A 41 5.75 -2.95 -26.18
CA TYR A 41 4.90 -1.77 -26.44
C TYR A 41 5.66 -0.60 -27.06
N TYR A 42 6.95 -0.43 -26.72
CA TYR A 42 7.79 0.67 -27.22
C TYR A 42 9.12 0.14 -27.79
N PRO A 43 9.08 -0.62 -28.91
CA PRO A 43 10.24 -1.32 -29.43
C PRO A 43 11.36 -0.39 -29.90
N THR A 44 11.02 0.80 -30.40
CA THR A 44 11.99 1.74 -30.97
C THR A 44 12.34 2.86 -29.98
N LEU A 45 13.55 3.41 -30.09
CA LEU A 45 13.94 4.58 -29.29
C LEU A 45 13.01 5.78 -29.56
N ALA A 46 12.57 5.99 -30.80
CA ALA A 46 11.65 7.06 -31.15
C ALA A 46 10.30 6.94 -30.40
N SER A 47 9.68 5.75 -30.39
CA SER A 47 8.45 5.52 -29.62
C SER A 47 8.64 5.72 -28.11
N ARG A 48 9.83 5.44 -27.59
CA ARG A 48 10.16 5.66 -26.16
C ARG A 48 10.41 7.13 -25.85
N GLN A 49 11.00 7.89 -26.77
CA GLN A 49 11.19 9.33 -26.66
C GLN A 49 9.85 10.06 -26.67
N GLU A 50 8.91 9.65 -27.53
CA GLU A 50 7.53 10.17 -27.51
C GLU A 50 6.86 9.93 -26.16
N MET A 51 6.99 8.71 -25.60
CA MET A 51 6.50 8.42 -24.25
C MET A 51 7.22 9.26 -23.19
N GLN A 52 8.54 9.39 -23.27
CA GLN A 52 9.34 10.18 -22.34
C GLN A 52 8.88 11.65 -22.32
N GLU A 53 8.73 12.27 -23.49
CA GLU A 53 8.28 13.65 -23.63
C GLU A 53 6.87 13.82 -23.04
N ALA A 54 5.95 12.91 -23.37
CA ALA A 54 4.58 12.94 -22.84
C ALA A 54 4.54 12.79 -21.30
N MET A 55 5.35 11.88 -20.74
CA MET A 55 5.39 11.64 -19.30
C MET A 55 6.08 12.77 -18.53
N ASN A 56 7.18 13.32 -19.07
CA ASN A 56 7.89 14.45 -18.47
C ASN A 56 7.13 15.78 -18.64
N ALA A 57 6.22 15.90 -19.60
CA ALA A 57 5.32 17.06 -19.69
C ALA A 57 4.20 17.04 -18.63
N ASN A 58 3.97 15.89 -17.97
CA ASN A 58 2.88 15.69 -17.04
C ASN A 58 3.35 15.82 -15.57
N ALA A 59 2.96 16.90 -14.90
CA ALA A 59 3.33 17.14 -13.51
C ALA A 59 2.86 16.04 -12.53
N GLY A 60 1.72 15.39 -12.81
CA GLY A 60 1.23 14.26 -12.01
C GLY A 60 2.11 13.04 -12.16
N THR A 61 2.53 12.74 -13.39
CA THR A 61 3.49 11.66 -13.67
C THR A 61 4.84 11.90 -13.01
N ILE A 62 5.36 13.13 -13.07
CA ILE A 62 6.57 13.54 -12.33
C ILE A 62 6.36 13.38 -10.81
N ALA A 63 5.18 13.76 -10.31
CA ALA A 63 4.82 13.61 -8.89
C ALA A 63 4.69 12.15 -8.43
N ILE A 64 4.51 11.18 -9.33
CA ILE A 64 4.50 9.75 -8.98
C ILE A 64 5.88 9.14 -9.17
N TYR A 65 6.44 9.26 -10.37
CA TYR A 65 7.61 8.50 -10.82
C TYR A 65 8.86 9.35 -11.00
N GLY A 66 8.73 10.68 -11.03
CA GLY A 66 9.83 11.61 -11.36
C GLY A 66 10.04 11.72 -12.86
N HIS A 67 11.21 12.22 -13.26
CA HIS A 67 11.58 12.38 -14.67
C HIS A 67 12.19 11.09 -15.24
N ILE A 68 11.85 10.79 -16.50
CA ILE A 68 12.56 9.78 -17.30
C ILE A 68 13.83 10.42 -17.84
N ALA A 69 14.98 9.75 -17.65
CA ALA A 69 16.27 10.20 -18.14
C ALA A 69 16.39 10.08 -19.67
N GLU A 70 17.09 11.02 -20.30
CA GLU A 70 17.46 10.92 -21.71
C GLU A 70 18.55 9.84 -21.90
N PRO A 71 18.51 9.03 -22.97
CA PRO A 71 17.67 9.18 -24.17
C PRO A 71 16.33 8.42 -24.14
N GLY A 72 15.93 7.83 -23.00
CA GLY A 72 14.71 7.02 -22.90
C GLY A 72 14.95 5.54 -23.23
N THR A 73 16.08 4.98 -22.80
CA THR A 73 16.36 3.54 -22.90
C THR A 73 15.38 2.72 -22.06
N VAL A 74 15.32 1.40 -22.30
CA VAL A 74 14.57 0.48 -21.44
C VAL A 74 15.09 0.54 -19.99
N GLY A 75 16.40 0.76 -19.81
CA GLY A 75 17.01 0.98 -18.50
C GLY A 75 16.49 2.23 -17.80
N ASP A 76 16.32 3.33 -18.54
CA ASP A 76 15.78 4.58 -18.03
C ASP A 76 14.31 4.42 -17.61
N MET A 77 13.50 3.78 -18.45
CA MET A 77 12.08 3.52 -18.18
C MET A 77 11.88 2.62 -16.95
N VAL A 78 12.70 1.56 -16.84
CA VAL A 78 12.67 0.64 -15.69
C VAL A 78 13.14 1.35 -14.42
N THR A 79 14.17 2.20 -14.51
CA THR A 79 14.65 3.00 -13.37
C THR A 79 13.62 4.04 -12.93
N TRP A 80 12.90 4.62 -13.88
CA TRP A 80 11.85 5.59 -13.62
C TRP A 80 10.64 4.97 -12.91
N GLU A 81 10.08 3.88 -13.44
CA GLU A 81 8.85 3.30 -12.90
C GLU A 81 9.13 2.20 -11.86
N VAL A 82 9.91 1.19 -12.22
CA VAL A 82 10.09 -0.03 -11.41
C VAL A 82 10.90 0.28 -10.16
N ALA A 83 11.96 1.09 -10.25
CA ALA A 83 12.71 1.49 -9.05
C ALA A 83 11.85 2.29 -8.07
N MET A 84 10.87 3.06 -8.58
CA MET A 84 9.94 3.80 -7.72
C MET A 84 8.99 2.85 -6.97
N TRP A 85 8.41 1.87 -7.66
CA TRP A 85 7.59 0.84 -7.01
C TRP A 85 8.38 0.04 -5.97
N LEU A 86 9.60 -0.39 -6.31
CA LEU A 86 10.46 -1.10 -5.36
C LEU A 86 10.90 -0.20 -4.20
N GLY A 87 11.16 1.07 -4.47
CA GLY A 87 11.48 2.08 -3.46
C GLY A 87 10.36 2.24 -2.45
N VAL A 88 9.12 2.51 -2.90
CA VAL A 88 7.96 2.72 -2.03
C VAL A 88 7.54 1.44 -1.33
N LEU A 89 7.23 0.39 -2.10
CA LEU A 89 6.72 -0.87 -1.54
C LEU A 89 7.78 -1.61 -0.73
N GLY A 90 9.03 -1.58 -1.17
CA GLY A 90 10.16 -2.12 -0.41
C GLY A 90 10.44 -1.32 0.86
N SER A 91 10.25 0.00 0.86
CA SER A 91 10.32 0.81 2.10
C SER A 91 9.18 0.47 3.05
N VAL A 92 7.95 0.29 2.53
CA VAL A 92 6.80 -0.15 3.35
C VAL A 92 7.10 -1.50 4.00
N MET A 93 7.62 -2.46 3.22
CA MET A 93 8.07 -3.75 3.74
C MET A 93 9.12 -3.57 4.85
N ALA A 94 10.19 -2.82 4.57
CA ALA A 94 11.30 -2.65 5.50
C ALA A 94 10.89 -1.95 6.80
N VAL A 95 10.05 -0.92 6.70
CA VAL A 95 9.49 -0.16 7.83
C VAL A 95 8.55 -1.02 8.69
N LEU A 96 7.65 -1.78 8.07
CA LEU A 96 6.77 -2.70 8.80
C LEU A 96 7.57 -3.82 9.47
N LEU A 97 8.60 -4.34 8.78
CA LEU A 97 9.48 -5.36 9.30
C LEU A 97 10.21 -4.87 10.55
N ILE A 98 10.96 -3.76 10.46
CA ILE A 98 11.76 -3.25 11.58
C ILE A 98 10.88 -2.86 12.77
N THR A 99 9.74 -2.20 12.51
CA THR A 99 8.78 -1.82 13.56
C THR A 99 8.26 -3.07 14.28
N SER A 100 7.93 -4.13 13.54
CA SER A 100 7.43 -5.38 14.11
C SER A 100 8.47 -6.19 14.90
N LEU A 101 9.77 -6.02 14.57
CA LEU A 101 10.88 -6.75 15.20
C LEU A 101 11.49 -6.00 16.37
N HIS A 102 11.29 -4.68 16.46
CA HIS A 102 11.87 -3.85 17.51
C HIS A 102 10.80 -3.15 18.35
N ARG A 103 10.36 -1.94 17.97
CA ARG A 103 9.51 -1.07 18.79
C ARG A 103 8.18 -1.71 19.18
N ARG A 104 7.57 -2.50 18.29
CA ARG A 104 6.33 -3.23 18.58
C ARG A 104 6.53 -4.30 19.64
N THR A 105 7.64 -5.04 19.58
CA THR A 105 7.95 -6.07 20.58
C THR A 105 8.21 -5.48 21.96
N GLU A 106 8.78 -4.28 22.04
CA GLU A 106 8.92 -3.58 23.33
C GLU A 106 7.57 -3.24 23.92
N TYR A 107 6.66 -2.69 23.11
CA TYR A 107 5.34 -2.27 23.58
C TYR A 107 4.45 -3.46 23.98
N ASP A 108 4.52 -4.57 23.23
CA ASP A 108 3.73 -5.77 23.51
C ASP A 108 4.30 -6.60 24.68
N GLY A 109 5.39 -6.16 25.32
CA GLY A 109 6.03 -6.85 26.45
C GLY A 109 6.88 -8.06 26.04
N VAL A 110 6.86 -8.47 24.77
CA VAL A 110 7.70 -9.57 24.24
C VAL A 110 9.19 -9.24 24.41
N GLY A 111 9.57 -7.97 24.25
CA GLY A 111 10.94 -7.50 24.45
C GLY A 111 11.43 -7.68 25.90
N GLU A 112 10.54 -7.62 26.89
CA GLU A 112 10.89 -7.87 28.30
C GLU A 112 11.25 -9.34 28.53
N LEU A 113 10.47 -10.26 27.94
CA LEU A 113 10.74 -11.69 27.97
C LEU A 113 12.06 -12.03 27.26
N GLN A 114 12.39 -11.33 26.18
CA GLN A 114 13.69 -11.51 25.53
C GLN A 114 14.82 -11.03 26.44
N ARG A 115 14.69 -9.84 27.05
CA ARG A 115 15.71 -9.27 27.94
C ARG A 115 15.89 -10.06 29.24
N SER A 116 14.86 -10.73 29.75
CA SER A 116 14.95 -11.56 30.95
C SER A 116 15.87 -12.78 30.78
N THR A 117 16.18 -13.18 29.54
CA THR A 117 17.15 -14.24 29.23
C THR A 117 18.62 -13.83 29.43
N GLY A 118 18.89 -12.56 29.76
CA GLY A 118 20.24 -12.04 30.01
C GLY A 118 20.96 -11.49 28.78
N ILE A 119 20.28 -11.35 27.64
CA ILE A 119 20.84 -10.67 26.45
C ILE A 119 21.07 -9.19 26.73
N ARG A 120 22.04 -8.59 26.02
CA ARG A 120 22.33 -7.15 26.20
C ARG A 120 21.14 -6.27 25.74
N PRO A 121 20.91 -5.10 26.37
CA PRO A 121 19.79 -4.21 26.03
C PRO A 121 19.71 -3.81 24.55
N ALA A 122 20.86 -3.60 23.89
CA ALA A 122 20.93 -3.20 22.48
C ALA A 122 20.83 -4.38 21.50
N THR A 123 20.83 -5.64 21.96
CA THR A 123 20.81 -6.82 21.09
C THR A 123 19.53 -6.91 20.24
N PRO A 124 18.30 -6.66 20.77
CA PRO A 124 17.08 -6.67 19.97
C PRO A 124 17.09 -5.61 18.84
N ALA A 125 17.52 -4.39 19.14
CA ALA A 125 17.66 -3.32 18.15
C ALA A 125 18.65 -3.70 17.04
N ALA A 126 19.85 -4.18 17.42
CA ALA A 126 20.86 -4.65 16.48
C ALA A 126 20.34 -5.81 15.61
N ALA A 127 19.59 -6.74 16.20
CA ALA A 127 19.04 -7.89 15.48
C ALA A 127 17.94 -7.47 14.49
N ALA A 128 17.08 -6.52 14.86
CA ALA A 128 16.06 -5.96 13.99
C ALA A 128 16.67 -5.18 12.82
N LEU A 129 17.67 -4.32 13.08
CA LEU A 129 18.44 -3.60 12.06
C LEU A 129 19.14 -4.56 11.11
N THR A 130 19.83 -5.58 11.63
CA THR A 130 20.53 -6.58 10.81
C THR A 130 19.54 -7.41 9.98
N THR A 131 18.40 -7.79 10.55
CA THR A 131 17.35 -8.52 9.81
C THR A 131 16.81 -7.67 8.66
N THR A 132 16.58 -6.38 8.91
CA THR A 132 16.05 -5.45 7.91
C THR A 132 17.09 -5.18 6.82
N PHE A 133 18.35 -4.98 7.19
CA PHE A 133 19.48 -4.86 6.25
C PHE A 133 19.56 -6.08 5.33
N VAL A 134 19.50 -7.29 5.88
CA VAL A 134 19.54 -8.51 5.07
C VAL A 134 18.33 -8.60 4.15
N ALA A 135 17.12 -8.28 4.64
CA ALA A 135 15.90 -8.32 3.84
C ALA A 135 15.94 -7.33 2.66
N THR A 136 16.36 -6.08 2.89
CA THR A 136 16.47 -5.07 1.84
C THR A 136 17.64 -5.34 0.90
N ALA A 137 18.75 -5.89 1.40
CA ALA A 137 19.87 -6.29 0.56
C ALA A 137 19.49 -7.45 -0.36
N VAL A 138 18.72 -8.42 0.13
CA VAL A 138 18.17 -9.50 -0.69
C VAL A 138 17.21 -8.95 -1.74
N LEU A 139 16.32 -8.02 -1.38
CA LEU A 139 15.43 -7.36 -2.35
C LEU A 139 16.22 -6.71 -3.49
N GLY A 140 17.18 -5.84 -3.15
CA GLY A 140 18.02 -5.12 -4.13
C GLY A 140 18.91 -6.06 -4.95
N ALA A 141 19.59 -7.01 -4.31
CA ALA A 141 20.43 -7.98 -5.01
C ALA A 141 19.60 -8.87 -5.95
N GLY A 142 18.41 -9.31 -5.53
CA GLY A 142 17.50 -10.07 -6.38
C GLY A 142 17.05 -9.26 -7.60
N ALA A 143 16.69 -7.99 -7.41
CA ALA A 143 16.33 -7.11 -8.52
C ALA A 143 17.50 -6.91 -9.51
N GLY A 144 18.71 -6.66 -9.01
CA GLY A 144 19.91 -6.54 -9.85
C GLY A 144 20.25 -7.84 -10.59
N VAL A 145 20.14 -9.00 -9.94
CA VAL A 145 20.36 -10.31 -10.59
C VAL A 145 19.34 -10.57 -11.70
N ILE A 146 18.08 -10.21 -11.48
CA ILE A 146 17.02 -10.36 -12.50
C ILE A 146 17.32 -9.49 -13.72
N LEU A 147 17.62 -8.21 -13.52
CA LEU A 147 17.92 -7.31 -14.64
C LEU A 147 19.23 -7.68 -15.34
N PHE A 148 20.24 -8.15 -14.60
CA PHE A 148 21.46 -8.70 -15.19
C PHE A 148 21.15 -9.91 -16.09
N GLY A 149 20.30 -10.84 -15.62
CA GLY A 149 19.86 -11.99 -16.41
C GLY A 149 19.06 -11.59 -17.65
N LEU A 150 18.26 -10.53 -17.55
CA LEU A 150 17.52 -9.97 -18.69
C LEU A 150 18.42 -9.29 -19.72
N GLY A 151 19.67 -8.97 -19.41
CA GLY A 151 20.66 -8.52 -20.39
C GLY A 151 20.97 -9.53 -21.50
N ALA A 152 20.55 -10.80 -21.34
CA ALA A 152 20.59 -11.78 -22.43
C ALA A 152 19.47 -11.61 -23.47
N VAL A 153 18.43 -10.82 -23.16
CA VAL A 153 17.24 -10.57 -23.99
C VAL A 153 17.14 -9.10 -24.38
N VAL A 154 17.56 -8.21 -23.48
CA VAL A 154 17.52 -6.75 -23.63
C VAL A 154 18.95 -6.22 -23.78
N ASP A 155 19.36 -5.89 -25.00
CA ASP A 155 20.72 -5.45 -25.32
C ASP A 155 21.17 -4.19 -24.55
N GLU A 156 20.23 -3.37 -24.11
CA GLU A 156 20.47 -2.12 -23.37
C GLU A 156 20.84 -2.37 -21.90
N PHE A 157 20.71 -3.60 -21.38
CA PHE A 157 21.06 -3.94 -20.01
C PHE A 157 22.51 -4.41 -19.87
N TYR A 158 23.28 -3.65 -19.12
CA TYR A 158 24.66 -3.98 -18.76
C TYR A 158 24.83 -4.25 -17.26
N ALA A 159 25.88 -4.99 -16.92
CA ALA A 159 26.09 -5.51 -15.56
C ALA A 159 26.27 -4.42 -14.50
N ALA A 160 26.93 -3.32 -14.85
CA ALA A 160 27.13 -2.19 -13.93
C ALA A 160 25.78 -1.52 -13.58
N GLY A 161 24.92 -1.28 -14.58
CA GLY A 161 23.58 -0.72 -14.38
C GLY A 161 22.69 -1.62 -13.54
N ALA A 162 22.76 -2.93 -13.77
CA ALA A 162 22.04 -3.92 -12.95
C ALA A 162 22.48 -3.89 -11.48
N LEU A 163 23.79 -3.76 -11.24
CA LEU A 163 24.34 -3.62 -9.89
C LEU A 163 23.94 -2.28 -9.26
N ALA A 164 24.03 -1.18 -10.00
CA ALA A 164 23.64 0.15 -9.54
C ALA A 164 22.14 0.20 -9.19
N PHE A 165 21.29 -0.45 -9.97
CA PHE A 165 19.85 -0.59 -9.70
C PHE A 165 19.61 -1.34 -8.38
N GLY A 166 20.27 -2.50 -8.22
CA GLY A 166 20.14 -3.30 -7.00
C GLY A 166 20.62 -2.56 -5.75
N VAL A 167 21.74 -1.82 -5.85
CA VAL A 167 22.28 -0.98 -4.77
C VAL A 167 21.32 0.17 -4.45
N THR A 168 20.76 0.81 -5.47
CA THR A 168 19.77 1.90 -5.31
C THR A 168 18.54 1.42 -4.54
N VAL A 169 17.94 0.30 -4.95
CA VAL A 169 16.80 -0.31 -4.25
C VAL A 169 17.15 -0.65 -2.81
N PHE A 170 18.30 -1.26 -2.56
CA PHE A 170 18.76 -1.57 -1.21
C PHE A 170 18.87 -0.31 -0.34
N LEU A 171 19.53 0.74 -0.85
CA LEU A 171 19.77 1.98 -0.11
C LEU A 171 18.47 2.72 0.18
N MET A 172 17.58 2.88 -0.79
CA MET A 172 16.28 3.54 -0.62
C MET A 172 15.46 2.85 0.49
N THR A 173 15.34 1.52 0.41
CA THR A 173 14.49 0.74 1.31
C THR A 173 15.09 0.61 2.72
N PHE A 174 16.40 0.46 2.83
CA PHE A 174 17.08 0.44 4.13
C PHE A 174 17.06 1.81 4.80
N ALA A 175 17.32 2.88 4.06
CA ALA A 175 17.23 4.25 4.57
C ALA A 175 15.80 4.61 5.00
N GLY A 176 14.77 4.16 4.26
CA GLY A 176 13.37 4.30 4.68
C GLY A 176 13.09 3.64 6.04
N ALA A 177 13.60 2.43 6.26
CA ALA A 177 13.50 1.74 7.55
C ALA A 177 14.25 2.46 8.68
N LEU A 178 15.46 2.98 8.39
CA LEU A 178 16.25 3.74 9.35
C LEU A 178 15.57 5.06 9.73
N LEU A 179 15.01 5.77 8.76
CA LEU A 179 14.26 7.00 8.98
C LEU A 179 13.06 6.74 9.90
N ALA A 180 12.28 5.70 9.62
CA ALA A 180 11.18 5.28 10.49
C ALA A 180 11.68 4.99 11.91
N GLU A 181 12.73 4.18 12.05
CA GLU A 181 13.28 3.83 13.36
C GLU A 181 13.74 5.05 14.16
N LEU A 182 14.42 6.01 13.51
CA LEU A 182 14.82 7.28 14.12
C LEU A 182 13.62 8.09 14.61
N VAL A 183 12.55 8.17 13.83
CA VAL A 183 11.31 8.86 14.26
C VAL A 183 10.65 8.13 15.43
N LEU A 184 10.64 6.79 15.41
CA LEU A 184 10.04 5.98 16.47
C LEU A 184 10.77 6.06 17.82
N LEU A 185 12.01 6.58 17.85
CA LEU A 185 12.71 6.92 19.10
C LEU A 185 11.93 7.99 19.90
N PHE A 186 11.13 8.83 19.24
CA PHE A 186 10.37 9.90 19.87
C PHE A 186 8.90 9.53 20.13
N VAL A 187 8.48 8.31 19.78
CA VAL A 187 7.10 7.84 19.96
C VAL A 187 6.96 7.06 21.26
N SER A 188 6.07 7.52 22.13
CA SER A 188 5.74 6.89 23.42
C SER A 188 4.47 6.04 23.38
N ASP A 189 3.56 6.28 22.44
CA ASP A 189 2.31 5.55 22.30
C ASP A 189 2.50 4.36 21.37
N GLY A 190 2.40 3.14 21.92
CA GLY A 190 2.53 1.93 21.12
C GLY A 190 1.44 1.72 20.09
N SER A 191 0.27 2.34 20.30
CA SER A 191 -0.85 2.24 19.37
C SER A 191 -0.60 3.03 18.07
N SER A 192 0.29 4.03 18.10
CA SER A 192 0.63 4.84 16.92
C SER A 192 1.88 4.38 16.18
N LEU A 193 2.71 3.49 16.75
CA LEU A 193 4.01 3.09 16.17
C LEU A 193 3.96 2.78 14.68
N THR A 194 3.09 1.85 14.25
CA THR A 194 2.99 1.45 12.84
C THR A 194 2.56 2.60 11.95
N LEU A 195 1.58 3.41 12.39
CA LEU A 195 1.10 4.54 11.62
C LEU A 195 2.19 5.60 11.48
N THR A 196 2.85 5.97 12.58
CA THR A 196 3.95 6.95 12.56
C THR A 196 5.10 6.47 11.69
N ALA A 197 5.43 5.18 11.73
CA ALA A 197 6.45 4.59 10.88
C ALA A 197 6.08 4.72 9.40
N LEU A 198 4.85 4.37 9.00
CA LEU A 198 4.39 4.50 7.61
C LEU A 198 4.30 5.95 7.13
N VAL A 199 3.93 6.89 8.01
CA VAL A 199 3.90 8.33 7.69
C VAL A 199 5.29 8.82 7.25
N THR A 200 6.38 8.24 7.74
CA THR A 200 7.73 8.63 7.28
C THR A 200 7.96 8.33 5.79
N ILE A 201 7.35 7.26 5.25
CA ILE A 201 7.41 6.94 3.82
C ILE A 201 6.57 7.92 3.03
N VAL A 202 5.36 8.23 3.50
CA VAL A 202 4.48 9.22 2.86
C VAL A 202 5.16 10.59 2.81
N ALA A 203 5.78 11.03 3.92
CA ALA A 203 6.54 12.27 3.96
C ALA A 203 7.74 12.24 3.00
N SER A 204 8.46 11.11 2.93
CA SER A 204 9.57 10.92 1.99
C SER A 204 9.09 11.00 0.53
N PHE A 205 7.95 10.39 0.22
CA PHE A 205 7.34 10.42 -1.11
C PHE A 205 6.93 11.83 -1.50
N LEU A 206 6.21 12.55 -0.61
CA LEU A 206 5.76 13.91 -0.87
C LEU A 206 6.93 14.88 -1.03
N LEU A 207 7.99 14.74 -0.22
CA LEU A 207 9.19 15.55 -0.35
C LEU A 207 9.91 15.29 -1.69
N ARG A 208 9.99 14.02 -2.11
CA ARG A 208 10.55 13.64 -3.42
C ARG A 208 9.68 14.20 -4.57
N ALA A 209 8.36 14.05 -4.47
CA ALA A 209 7.44 14.58 -5.48
C ALA A 209 7.56 16.10 -5.61
N ALA A 210 7.64 16.81 -4.48
CA ALA A 210 7.86 18.26 -4.49
C ALA A 210 9.24 18.62 -5.08
N ALA A 211 10.29 17.85 -4.78
CA ALA A 211 11.62 18.05 -5.35
C ALA A 211 11.60 17.91 -6.88
N ASP A 212 10.98 16.85 -7.40
CA ASP A 212 10.98 16.57 -8.84
C ASP A 212 10.03 17.51 -9.62
N VAL A 213 8.89 17.88 -9.06
CA VAL A 213 7.92 18.81 -9.71
C VAL A 213 8.41 20.26 -9.68
N GLN A 214 9.11 20.68 -8.62
CA GLN A 214 9.65 22.04 -8.50
C GLN A 214 11.09 22.16 -9.02
N GLU A 215 11.66 21.07 -9.53
CA GLU A 215 13.04 20.99 -10.03
C GLU A 215 14.09 21.45 -8.99
N ILE A 216 13.91 21.04 -7.72
CA ILE A 216 14.80 21.39 -6.61
C ILE A 216 15.65 20.16 -6.22
N ASP A 217 16.70 19.91 -6.99
CA ASP A 217 17.51 18.67 -6.91
C ASP A 217 18.07 18.35 -5.52
N TRP A 218 18.47 19.36 -4.75
CA TRP A 218 19.08 19.12 -3.44
C TRP A 218 18.08 18.53 -2.42
N LEU A 219 16.77 18.72 -2.61
CA LEU A 219 15.75 18.11 -1.76
C LEU A 219 15.70 16.58 -1.92
N ASN A 220 16.09 16.05 -3.07
CA ASN A 220 16.15 14.60 -3.31
C ASN A 220 17.18 13.88 -2.41
N TRP A 221 18.15 14.60 -1.84
CA TRP A 221 19.06 14.04 -0.84
C TRP A 221 18.41 13.83 0.54
N LEU A 222 17.37 14.61 0.88
CA LEU A 222 16.70 14.55 2.17
C LEU A 222 15.68 13.42 2.29
N THR A 223 15.33 12.80 1.17
CA THR A 223 14.35 11.71 1.10
C THR A 223 15.02 10.45 0.56
N PRO A 224 14.92 9.31 1.28
CA PRO A 224 15.41 8.03 0.78
C PRO A 224 14.93 7.69 -0.63
N LEU A 225 13.71 8.11 -1.00
CA LEU A 225 13.12 7.83 -2.31
C LEU A 225 13.71 8.69 -3.44
N GLY A 226 14.36 9.81 -3.11
CA GLY A 226 15.01 10.70 -4.09
C GLY A 226 16.40 10.25 -4.49
N TRP A 227 17.02 9.33 -3.75
CA TRP A 227 18.39 8.87 -4.02
C TRP A 227 18.53 8.18 -5.38
N ARG A 228 17.46 7.62 -5.94
CA ARG A 228 17.47 7.08 -7.31
C ARG A 228 17.79 8.15 -8.36
N ALA A 229 17.35 9.40 -8.16
CA ALA A 229 17.64 10.53 -9.06
C ALA A 229 19.09 11.02 -8.92
N GLN A 230 19.76 10.66 -7.83
CA GLN A 230 21.16 10.98 -7.59
C GLN A 230 22.09 9.88 -8.12
N ILE A 231 21.72 8.60 -7.95
CA ILE A 231 22.51 7.46 -8.42
C ILE A 231 22.31 7.24 -9.94
N VAL A 232 21.07 7.42 -10.42
CA VAL A 232 20.63 7.20 -11.81
C VAL A 232 21.18 5.90 -12.43
N PRO A 233 20.70 4.74 -11.94
CA PRO A 233 21.01 3.44 -12.53
C PRO A 233 20.72 3.40 -14.03
N TYR A 234 21.54 2.65 -14.78
CA TYR A 234 21.46 2.45 -16.24
C TYR A 234 21.78 3.63 -17.13
N ASP A 235 21.92 4.84 -16.58
CA ASP A 235 22.45 6.01 -17.29
C ASP A 235 23.92 6.25 -16.90
N ARG A 236 24.16 6.92 -15.77
CA ARG A 236 25.51 7.29 -15.29
C ARG A 236 26.05 6.41 -14.18
N ASP A 237 25.20 5.62 -13.51
CA ASP A 237 25.57 4.75 -12.39
C ASP A 237 26.48 5.46 -11.35
N ASP A 238 26.01 6.57 -10.79
CA ASP A 238 26.82 7.43 -9.93
C ASP A 238 27.16 6.73 -8.59
N TRP A 239 28.30 6.03 -8.58
CA TRP A 239 28.85 5.36 -7.42
C TRP A 239 29.25 6.31 -6.29
N SER A 240 29.54 7.57 -6.62
CA SER A 240 29.84 8.58 -5.60
C SER A 240 28.57 8.94 -4.84
N ALA A 241 27.45 9.09 -5.54
CA ALA A 241 26.15 9.31 -4.93
C ALA A 241 25.70 8.10 -4.08
N ALA A 242 25.92 6.88 -4.59
CA ALA A 242 25.65 5.64 -3.84
C ALA A 242 26.51 5.54 -2.57
N ALA A 243 27.78 5.95 -2.62
CA ALA A 243 28.66 5.97 -1.46
C ALA A 243 28.21 6.99 -0.40
N ILE A 244 27.75 8.17 -0.82
CA ILE A 244 27.18 9.19 0.09
C ILE A 244 25.92 8.65 0.77
N ALA A 245 25.00 8.07 0.00
CA ALA A 245 23.79 7.42 0.52
C ALA A 245 24.12 6.29 1.52
N ALA A 246 25.11 5.46 1.22
CA ALA A 246 25.58 4.41 2.13
C ALA A 246 26.18 5.00 3.43
N ALA A 247 26.94 6.10 3.34
CA ALA A 247 27.47 6.81 4.50
C ALA A 247 26.35 7.40 5.37
N ILE A 248 25.29 7.97 4.78
CA ILE A 248 24.11 8.44 5.50
C ILE A 248 23.44 7.29 6.25
N CYS A 249 23.26 6.13 5.61
CA CYS A 249 22.74 4.92 6.26
C CYS A 249 23.60 4.50 7.46
N LEU A 250 24.94 4.51 7.31
CA LEU A 250 25.86 4.16 8.38
C LEU A 250 25.73 5.11 9.56
N VAL A 251 25.66 6.42 9.31
CA VAL A 251 25.42 7.43 10.35
C VAL A 251 24.07 7.18 11.04
N GLY A 252 23.02 6.86 10.29
CA GLY A 252 21.71 6.50 10.83
C GLY A 252 21.75 5.27 11.76
N VAL A 253 22.45 4.21 11.36
CA VAL A 253 22.66 3.01 12.20
C VAL A 253 23.38 3.38 13.49
N VAL A 254 24.46 4.16 13.39
CA VAL A 254 25.21 4.62 14.58
C VAL A 254 24.32 5.46 15.49
N ALA A 255 23.50 6.35 14.94
CA ALA A 255 22.57 7.20 15.70
C ALA A 255 21.52 6.36 16.44
N VAL A 256 20.86 5.41 15.76
CA VAL A 256 19.87 4.49 16.37
C VAL A 256 20.53 3.67 17.49
N MET A 257 21.67 3.03 17.21
CA MET A 257 22.35 2.18 18.19
C MET A 257 22.87 2.97 19.40
N THR A 258 23.29 4.22 19.18
CA THR A 258 23.70 5.13 20.26
C THR A 258 22.50 5.55 21.09
N ALA A 259 21.40 5.94 20.46
CA ALA A 259 20.16 6.31 21.15
C ALA A 259 19.64 5.14 22.01
N GLU A 260 19.60 3.92 21.47
CA GLU A 260 19.17 2.71 22.18
C GLU A 260 20.04 2.35 23.38
N ARG A 261 21.32 2.74 23.37
CA ARG A 261 22.21 2.54 24.52
C ARG A 261 21.85 3.44 25.70
N PHE A 262 21.37 4.66 25.43
CA PHE A 262 21.06 5.65 26.47
C PHE A 262 19.57 5.70 26.84
N ARG A 263 18.69 5.21 25.97
CA ARG A 263 17.24 5.17 26.17
C ARG A 263 16.85 4.11 27.21
N SER A 264 15.89 4.45 28.07
CA SER A 264 15.27 3.46 28.97
C SER A 264 14.28 2.58 28.21
N PHE A 265 14.19 1.30 28.56
CA PHE A 265 13.27 0.36 27.92
C PHE A 265 11.81 0.84 27.96
N GLY A 266 11.06 0.64 26.87
CA GLY A 266 9.65 1.04 26.78
C GLY A 266 9.39 2.54 26.84
N SER A 267 10.43 3.39 26.88
CA SER A 267 10.30 4.85 26.92
C SER A 267 10.70 5.50 25.60
N ALA A 268 10.14 6.66 25.28
CA ALA A 268 10.66 7.51 24.22
C ALA A 268 11.97 8.18 24.68
N LEU A 269 12.87 8.49 23.73
CA LEU A 269 14.14 9.18 23.97
C LEU A 269 13.92 10.55 24.62
N VAL A 270 12.89 11.27 24.17
CA VAL A 270 12.43 12.52 24.78
C VAL A 270 10.98 12.30 25.20
N ARG A 271 10.69 12.48 26.50
CA ARG A 271 9.32 12.56 26.98
C ARG A 271 8.77 13.92 26.60
N MET A 272 8.09 13.99 25.45
CA MET A 272 7.19 15.11 25.19
C MET A 272 6.15 15.15 26.32
N PRO A 273 5.81 16.32 26.88
CA PRO A 273 4.68 16.43 27.79
C PRO A 273 3.46 15.83 27.08
N LEU A 274 2.97 14.71 27.59
CA LEU A 274 1.73 14.14 27.07
C LEU A 274 0.66 15.24 27.20
N PRO A 275 -0.15 15.49 26.15
CA PRO A 275 -1.34 16.30 26.32
C PRO A 275 -2.07 15.83 27.57
N LYS A 276 -2.49 16.77 28.44
CA LYS A 276 -3.24 16.47 29.67
C LYS A 276 -4.25 15.36 29.38
N ARG A 277 -4.34 14.38 30.30
CA ARG A 277 -5.32 13.27 30.33
C ARG A 277 -6.43 13.52 29.32
N THR A 278 -6.51 12.70 28.27
CA THR A 278 -7.65 12.71 27.37
C THR A 278 -8.91 12.81 28.23
N PRO A 279 -9.80 13.79 28.01
CA PRO A 279 -10.98 13.97 28.84
C PRO A 279 -11.73 12.66 28.95
N ASP A 280 -12.29 12.36 30.11
CA ASP A 280 -13.02 11.11 30.38
C ASP A 280 -14.04 10.89 29.24
N ARG A 281 -13.70 9.96 28.34
CA ARG A 281 -14.58 9.62 27.22
C ARG A 281 -15.70 8.79 27.81
N ARG A 282 -16.92 9.34 27.83
CA ARG A 282 -18.12 8.55 28.13
C ARG A 282 -18.31 7.51 27.03
N VAL A 283 -17.79 6.30 27.25
CA VAL A 283 -17.94 5.17 26.33
C VAL A 283 -19.26 4.48 26.64
N GLN A 284 -20.26 4.69 25.78
CA GLN A 284 -21.58 4.05 25.93
C GLN A 284 -21.61 2.72 25.18
N GLY A 285 -21.53 1.62 25.93
CA GLY A 285 -21.66 0.26 25.43
C GLY A 285 -20.60 -0.15 24.40
N MET A 286 -20.81 -1.32 23.79
CA MET A 286 -19.88 -1.89 22.82
C MET A 286 -19.77 -1.06 21.54
N PHE A 287 -20.86 -0.43 21.10
CA PHE A 287 -20.85 0.40 19.88
C PHE A 287 -19.92 1.60 20.02
N GLY A 288 -19.99 2.32 21.15
CA GLY A 288 -19.11 3.45 21.45
C GLY A 288 -17.66 3.03 21.67
N LEU A 289 -17.44 1.88 22.30
CA LEU A 289 -16.09 1.33 22.51
C LEU A 289 -15.44 0.97 21.17
N HIS A 290 -16.18 0.23 20.33
CA HIS A 290 -15.65 -0.22 19.06
C HIS A 290 -15.35 0.96 18.12
N ARG A 291 -16.22 1.98 18.10
CA ARG A 291 -15.94 3.26 17.41
C ARG A 291 -14.55 3.79 17.77
N LEU A 292 -14.26 3.93 19.07
CA LEU A 292 -13.00 4.51 19.53
C LEU A 292 -11.79 3.67 19.12
N GLN A 293 -11.93 2.33 19.10
CA GLN A 293 -10.87 1.42 18.70
C GLN A 293 -10.58 1.49 17.19
N ILE A 294 -11.59 1.67 16.35
CA ILE A 294 -11.41 1.69 14.89
C ILE A 294 -11.17 3.10 14.34
N THR A 295 -11.54 4.15 15.08
CA THR A 295 -11.46 5.55 14.58
C THR A 295 -10.10 5.89 13.96
N PRO A 296 -8.94 5.60 14.59
CA PRO A 296 -7.65 5.94 13.99
C PRO A 296 -7.42 5.25 12.64
N ALA A 297 -7.79 3.97 12.52
CA ALA A 297 -7.67 3.21 11.28
C ALA A 297 -8.66 3.72 10.22
N VAL A 298 -9.89 4.04 10.61
CA VAL A 298 -10.91 4.59 9.70
C VAL A 298 -10.49 5.96 9.17
N VAL A 299 -9.96 6.84 10.03
CA VAL A 299 -9.44 8.15 9.60
C VAL A 299 -8.29 7.98 8.61
N ALA A 300 -7.38 7.03 8.86
CA ALA A 300 -6.30 6.73 7.92
C ALA A 300 -6.83 6.25 6.56
N TRP A 301 -7.82 5.34 6.54
CA TRP A 301 -8.46 4.89 5.29
C TRP A 301 -9.18 6.03 4.56
N LEU A 302 -9.93 6.87 5.28
CA LEU A 302 -10.60 8.03 4.69
C LEU A 302 -9.59 9.00 4.07
N ALA A 303 -8.48 9.27 4.76
CA ALA A 303 -7.44 10.15 4.24
C ALA A 303 -6.75 9.56 3.01
N VAL A 304 -6.36 8.28 3.05
CA VAL A 304 -5.73 7.58 1.91
C VAL A 304 -6.64 7.58 0.70
N LEU A 305 -7.91 7.22 0.89
CA LEU A 305 -8.88 7.17 -0.22
C LEU A 305 -9.20 8.57 -0.74
N ALA A 306 -9.32 9.58 0.13
CA ALA A 306 -9.55 10.96 -0.29
C ALA A 306 -8.39 11.47 -1.17
N VAL A 307 -7.15 11.28 -0.72
CA VAL A 307 -5.97 11.69 -1.48
C VAL A 307 -5.90 10.93 -2.81
N LEU A 308 -6.07 9.61 -2.79
CA LEU A 308 -6.00 8.80 -4.00
C LEU A 308 -7.10 9.17 -5.02
N ALA A 309 -8.35 9.26 -4.56
CA ALA A 309 -9.47 9.60 -5.43
C ALA A 309 -9.35 11.01 -6.00
N ALA A 310 -9.00 12.01 -5.17
CA ALA A 310 -8.77 13.37 -5.66
C ALA A 310 -7.61 13.43 -6.66
N PHE A 311 -6.52 12.72 -6.38
CA PHE A 311 -5.32 12.73 -7.22
C PHE A 311 -5.55 12.03 -8.56
N LEU A 312 -6.03 10.78 -8.56
CA LEU A 312 -6.29 10.03 -9.79
C LEU A 312 -7.35 10.73 -10.66
N MET A 313 -8.38 11.29 -10.01
CA MET A 313 -9.38 12.05 -10.73
C MET A 313 -8.80 13.35 -11.26
N ALA A 314 -8.00 14.12 -10.51
CA ALA A 314 -7.33 15.31 -11.04
C ALA A 314 -6.43 15.00 -12.25
N MET A 315 -5.77 13.85 -12.26
CA MET A 315 -4.95 13.41 -13.38
C MET A 315 -5.75 12.92 -14.59
N SER A 316 -7.05 12.63 -14.47
CA SER A 316 -7.82 12.07 -15.57
C SER A 316 -7.88 13.00 -16.78
N GLY A 317 -7.90 14.32 -16.59
CA GLY A 317 -7.87 15.30 -17.69
C GLY A 317 -6.62 15.16 -18.58
N SER A 318 -5.46 14.87 -18.00
CA SER A 318 -4.24 14.63 -18.79
C SER A 318 -4.29 13.34 -19.62
N ILE A 319 -5.04 12.34 -19.14
CA ILE A 319 -5.28 11.10 -19.88
C ILE A 319 -6.30 11.33 -20.99
N GLN A 320 -7.28 12.21 -20.78
CA GLN A 320 -8.21 12.64 -21.82
C GLN A 320 -7.46 13.27 -23.01
N GLU A 321 -6.49 14.14 -22.74
CA GLU A 321 -5.62 14.73 -23.76
C GLU A 321 -4.75 13.67 -24.47
N LEU A 322 -4.19 12.73 -23.70
CA LEU A 322 -3.37 11.64 -24.24
C LEU A 322 -4.18 10.69 -25.14
N VAL A 323 -5.41 10.35 -24.73
CA VAL A 323 -6.38 9.57 -25.52
C VAL A 323 -6.76 10.31 -26.80
N ALA A 324 -6.88 11.64 -26.75
CA ALA A 324 -7.19 12.47 -27.91
C ALA A 324 -6.01 12.58 -28.91
N GLY A 325 -4.77 12.37 -28.46
CA GLY A 325 -3.57 12.48 -29.30
C GLY A 325 -3.41 11.33 -30.30
N GLU A 326 -3.02 11.62 -31.55
CA GLU A 326 -2.94 10.64 -32.65
C GLU A 326 -1.73 9.66 -32.58
N GLY A 327 -0.88 9.75 -31.55
CA GLY A 327 0.30 8.89 -31.40
C GLY A 327 0.00 7.48 -30.85
N ALA A 328 1.02 6.61 -30.85
CA ALA A 328 0.92 5.22 -30.39
C ALA A 328 0.37 5.08 -28.96
N THR A 329 0.74 5.99 -28.06
CA THR A 329 0.22 6.02 -26.70
C THR A 329 -1.30 6.23 -26.66
N GLY A 330 -1.82 7.13 -27.50
CA GLY A 330 -3.26 7.38 -27.58
C GLY A 330 -4.04 6.20 -28.16
N GLU A 331 -3.47 5.48 -29.14
CA GLU A 331 -4.05 4.22 -29.65
C GLU A 331 -4.13 3.15 -28.55
N ILE A 332 -3.04 2.93 -27.81
CA ILE A 332 -3.03 1.96 -26.70
C ILE A 332 -4.12 2.28 -25.68
N PHE A 333 -4.27 3.55 -25.28
CA PHE A 333 -5.31 3.93 -24.31
C PHE A 333 -6.73 3.77 -24.89
N ARG A 334 -6.96 4.04 -26.18
CA ARG A 334 -8.28 3.82 -26.81
C ARG A 334 -8.64 2.35 -26.91
N ASP A 335 -7.68 1.50 -27.27
CA ASP A 335 -7.88 0.06 -27.32
C ASP A 335 -8.14 -0.51 -25.93
N LEU A 336 -7.42 -0.02 -24.90
CA LEU A 336 -7.59 -0.45 -23.52
C LEU A 336 -8.90 0.03 -22.88
N LEU A 337 -9.41 1.20 -23.27
CA LEU A 337 -10.56 1.86 -22.63
C LEU A 337 -11.84 1.86 -23.48
N GLY A 338 -11.87 1.14 -24.62
CA GLY A 338 -13.08 0.90 -25.39
C GLY A 338 -13.50 2.03 -26.36
N GLY A 339 -12.55 2.76 -26.94
CA GLY A 339 -12.81 3.69 -28.04
C GLY A 339 -13.32 5.08 -27.61
N THR A 340 -14.39 5.58 -28.23
CA THR A 340 -14.83 7.00 -28.09
C THR A 340 -15.38 7.39 -26.72
N ALA A 341 -15.71 6.40 -25.87
CA ALA A 341 -16.14 6.61 -24.47
C ALA A 341 -14.99 6.37 -23.46
N ALA A 342 -13.74 6.34 -23.93
CA ALA A 342 -12.56 6.01 -23.12
C ALA A 342 -12.44 6.85 -21.83
N TYR A 343 -12.88 8.11 -21.86
CA TYR A 343 -12.83 8.96 -20.67
C TYR A 343 -13.83 8.55 -19.58
N GLU A 344 -15.08 8.23 -19.95
CA GLU A 344 -16.07 7.71 -19.00
C GLU A 344 -15.64 6.35 -18.44
N ALA A 345 -15.11 5.49 -19.30
CA ALA A 345 -14.55 4.20 -18.91
C ALA A 345 -13.38 4.37 -17.93
N PHE A 346 -12.54 5.39 -18.13
CA PHE A 346 -11.44 5.71 -17.23
C PHE A 346 -11.91 6.21 -15.85
N ILE A 347 -12.96 7.05 -15.78
CA ILE A 347 -13.60 7.42 -14.51
C ILE A 347 -14.15 6.17 -13.81
N GLY A 348 -14.78 5.27 -14.56
CA GLY A 348 -15.23 3.96 -14.09
C GLY A 348 -14.09 3.11 -13.52
N TYR A 349 -12.96 3.05 -14.21
CA TYR A 349 -11.75 2.34 -13.78
C TYR A 349 -11.16 2.92 -12.49
N ILE A 350 -11.10 4.25 -12.34
CA ILE A 350 -10.67 4.88 -11.09
C ILE A 350 -11.61 4.50 -9.93
N ALA A 351 -12.92 4.54 -10.17
CA ALA A 351 -13.91 4.14 -9.17
C ALA A 351 -13.78 2.66 -8.80
N GLN A 352 -13.48 1.79 -9.76
CA GLN A 352 -13.23 0.36 -9.56
C GLN A 352 -12.00 0.12 -8.66
N VAL A 353 -10.86 0.78 -8.94
CA VAL A 353 -9.66 0.73 -8.09
C VAL A 353 -9.98 1.17 -6.66
N CYS A 354 -10.74 2.26 -6.51
CA CYS A 354 -11.16 2.76 -5.21
C CYS A 354 -12.15 1.80 -4.52
N GLY A 355 -13.05 1.16 -5.26
CA GLY A 355 -13.99 0.14 -4.80
C GLY A 355 -13.29 -1.05 -4.14
N ILE A 356 -12.18 -1.52 -4.72
CA ILE A 356 -11.35 -2.58 -4.13
C ILE A 356 -10.81 -2.13 -2.76
N LEU A 357 -10.30 -0.90 -2.63
CA LEU A 357 -9.81 -0.36 -1.35
C LEU A 357 -10.93 -0.20 -0.32
N ILE A 358 -12.12 0.22 -0.74
CA ILE A 358 -13.31 0.31 0.10
C ILE A 358 -13.65 -1.07 0.69
N ALA A 359 -13.62 -2.12 -0.15
CA ALA A 359 -13.83 -3.49 0.30
C ALA A 359 -12.73 -3.96 1.27
N VAL A 360 -11.45 -3.67 0.99
CA VAL A 360 -10.33 -3.99 1.90
C VAL A 360 -10.54 -3.33 3.26
N ALA A 361 -10.90 -2.06 3.31
CA ALA A 361 -11.14 -1.33 4.56
C ALA A 361 -12.32 -1.92 5.34
N ALA A 362 -13.45 -2.20 4.68
CA ALA A 362 -14.63 -2.80 5.30
C ALA A 362 -14.34 -4.22 5.83
N VAL A 363 -13.64 -5.05 5.04
CA VAL A 363 -13.23 -6.41 5.43
C VAL A 363 -12.24 -6.37 6.61
N SER A 364 -11.36 -5.37 6.66
CA SER A 364 -10.45 -5.18 7.80
C SER A 364 -11.19 -4.90 9.11
N VAL A 365 -12.31 -4.17 9.06
CA VAL A 365 -13.15 -3.91 10.25
C VAL A 365 -13.82 -5.20 10.73
N ILE A 366 -14.36 -6.04 9.84
CA ILE A 366 -15.02 -7.29 10.26
C ILE A 366 -14.02 -8.31 10.85
N HIS A 367 -12.75 -8.28 10.45
CA HIS A 367 -11.68 -9.06 11.09
C HIS A 367 -11.42 -8.67 12.55
N GLY A 368 -11.91 -7.49 12.98
CA GLY A 368 -11.98 -7.14 14.38
C GLY A 368 -12.69 -8.19 15.23
N LEU A 369 -13.68 -8.90 14.67
CA LEU A 369 -14.37 -10.00 15.36
C LEU A 369 -13.44 -11.20 15.61
N SER A 370 -12.69 -11.64 14.60
CA SER A 370 -11.67 -12.69 14.77
C SER A 370 -10.60 -12.28 15.77
N ARG A 371 -10.22 -10.99 15.79
CA ARG A 371 -9.19 -10.47 16.68
C ARG A 371 -9.63 -10.50 18.14
N ILE A 372 -10.82 -9.98 18.46
CA ILE A 372 -11.31 -9.99 19.85
C ILE A 372 -11.54 -11.41 20.38
N GLU A 373 -11.83 -12.36 19.50
CA GLU A 373 -11.93 -13.77 19.84
C GLU A 373 -10.55 -14.40 20.10
N ALA A 374 -9.58 -14.17 19.21
CA ALA A 374 -8.21 -14.64 19.39
C ALA A 374 -7.55 -14.06 20.66
N ASP A 375 -7.85 -12.81 20.98
CA ASP A 375 -7.36 -12.11 22.17
C ASP A 375 -8.10 -12.53 23.47
N ARG A 376 -9.09 -13.44 23.38
CA ARG A 376 -9.98 -13.86 24.49
C ARG A 376 -10.74 -12.73 25.18
N THR A 377 -10.83 -11.57 24.53
CA THR A 377 -11.57 -10.41 25.06
C THR A 377 -13.07 -10.53 24.80
N LEU A 378 -13.47 -11.33 23.80
CA LEU A 378 -14.88 -11.60 23.51
C LEU A 378 -15.61 -12.27 24.66
N ASP A 379 -14.99 -13.23 25.35
CA ASP A 379 -15.59 -13.92 26.50
C ASP A 379 -15.72 -12.99 27.71
N LEU A 380 -14.71 -12.14 27.94
CA LEU A 380 -14.77 -11.11 28.96
C LEU A 380 -15.92 -10.13 28.68
N ALA A 381 -16.08 -9.68 27.43
CA ALA A 381 -17.20 -8.82 27.04
C ALA A 381 -18.56 -9.53 27.22
N ARG A 382 -18.64 -10.84 26.94
CA ARG A 382 -19.86 -11.62 27.14
C ARG A 382 -20.20 -11.82 28.62
N SER A 383 -19.21 -11.95 29.50
CA SER A 383 -19.44 -12.07 30.94
C SER A 383 -20.12 -10.85 31.57
N THR A 384 -20.12 -9.70 30.90
CA THR A 384 -20.84 -8.50 31.35
C THR A 384 -22.33 -8.50 30.96
N GLY A 385 -22.86 -9.60 30.43
CA GLY A 385 -24.27 -9.75 30.04
C GLY A 385 -24.60 -9.37 28.59
N LEU A 386 -23.59 -9.18 27.72
CA LEU A 386 -23.82 -8.93 26.30
C LEU A 386 -24.47 -10.14 25.61
N ARG A 387 -25.50 -9.90 24.79
CA ARG A 387 -26.12 -10.96 23.98
C ARG A 387 -25.13 -11.49 22.95
N ARG A 388 -25.18 -12.80 22.66
CA ARG A 388 -24.26 -13.48 21.74
C ARG A 388 -24.15 -12.80 20.36
N GLY A 389 -25.26 -12.28 19.84
CA GLY A 389 -25.33 -11.59 18.55
C GLY A 389 -24.92 -10.11 18.57
N THR A 390 -24.72 -9.49 19.73
CA THR A 390 -24.38 -8.06 19.80
C THR A 390 -22.99 -7.77 19.23
N PRO A 391 -21.91 -8.49 19.60
CA PRO A 391 -20.58 -8.28 19.01
C PRO A 391 -20.52 -8.33 17.48
N PRO A 392 -20.98 -9.41 16.80
CA PRO A 392 -20.91 -9.48 15.35
C PRO A 392 -21.77 -8.40 14.67
N ALA A 393 -22.96 -8.08 15.22
CA ALA A 393 -23.82 -7.03 14.68
C ALA A 393 -23.16 -5.65 14.77
N VAL A 394 -22.58 -5.30 15.92
CA VAL A 394 -21.92 -4.00 16.12
C VAL A 394 -20.72 -3.83 15.19
N ILE A 395 -19.88 -4.87 15.06
CA ILE A 395 -18.69 -4.83 14.20
C ILE A 395 -19.10 -4.73 12.73
N PHE A 396 -20.10 -5.51 12.31
CA PHE A 396 -20.66 -5.43 10.96
C PHE A 396 -21.25 -4.04 10.66
N SER A 397 -22.03 -3.46 11.57
CA SER A 397 -22.59 -2.12 11.40
C SER A 397 -21.49 -1.09 11.20
N TRP A 398 -20.40 -1.17 11.95
CA TRP A 398 -19.24 -0.29 11.75
C TRP A 398 -18.54 -0.54 10.41
N ALA A 399 -18.38 -1.80 9.98
CA ALA A 399 -17.81 -2.12 8.67
C ALA A 399 -18.64 -1.53 7.53
N LEU A 400 -19.97 -1.60 7.62
CA LEU A 400 -20.89 -0.96 6.67
C LEU A 400 -20.80 0.56 6.68
N ILE A 401 -20.81 1.19 7.86
CA ILE A 401 -20.67 2.64 8.00
C ILE A 401 -19.37 3.11 7.36
N VAL A 402 -18.27 2.36 7.56
CA VAL A 402 -16.98 2.65 6.96
C VAL A 402 -17.04 2.52 5.43
N ALA A 403 -17.65 1.47 4.89
CA ALA A 403 -17.82 1.32 3.44
C ALA A 403 -18.60 2.50 2.83
N VAL A 404 -19.73 2.88 3.42
CA VAL A 404 -20.56 4.02 2.96
C VAL A 404 -19.78 5.34 3.07
N ALA A 405 -19.08 5.56 4.18
CA ALA A 405 -18.29 6.78 4.37
C ALA A 405 -17.16 6.87 3.34
N LEU A 406 -16.51 5.76 3.01
CA LEU A 406 -15.46 5.72 2.00
C LEU A 406 -16.00 5.91 0.57
N VAL A 407 -17.18 5.37 0.23
CA VAL A 407 -17.85 5.69 -1.05
C VAL A 407 -18.17 7.18 -1.14
N ALA A 408 -18.68 7.79 -0.06
CA ALA A 408 -18.93 9.22 -0.02
C ALA A 408 -17.64 10.05 -0.16
N VAL A 409 -16.53 9.58 0.41
CA VAL A 409 -15.20 10.19 0.22
C VAL A 409 -14.73 10.04 -1.22
N LEU A 410 -14.85 8.86 -1.85
CA LEU A 410 -14.54 8.66 -3.26
C LEU A 410 -15.32 9.66 -4.13
N HIS A 411 -16.63 9.77 -3.90
CA HIS A 411 -17.48 10.70 -4.64
C HIS A 411 -17.05 12.16 -4.43
N GLY A 412 -16.91 12.60 -3.19
CA GLY A 412 -16.58 14.00 -2.88
C GLY A 412 -15.16 14.40 -3.27
N ALA A 413 -14.17 13.53 -3.00
CA ALA A 413 -12.78 13.77 -3.36
C ALA A 413 -12.55 13.63 -4.87
N GLY A 414 -13.22 12.68 -5.53
CA GLY A 414 -13.22 12.57 -6.98
C GLY A 414 -13.82 13.82 -7.63
N ALA A 415 -14.94 14.34 -7.12
CA ALA A 415 -15.55 15.57 -7.62
C ALA A 415 -14.63 16.77 -7.43
N PHE A 416 -13.91 16.83 -6.30
CA PHE A 416 -12.85 17.83 -6.11
C PHE A 416 -11.73 17.68 -7.13
N GLY A 417 -11.29 16.45 -7.44
CA GLY A 417 -10.29 16.19 -8.47
C GLY A 417 -10.74 16.64 -9.87
N LEU A 418 -11.97 16.29 -10.29
CA LEU A 418 -12.56 16.79 -11.54
C LEU A 418 -12.57 18.32 -11.55
N TRP A 419 -13.00 18.96 -10.47
CA TRP A 419 -13.05 20.42 -10.36
C TRP A 419 -11.70 21.11 -10.57
N THR A 420 -10.57 20.43 -10.32
CA THR A 420 -9.24 21.00 -10.58
C THR A 420 -8.84 21.05 -12.06
N GLN A 421 -9.60 20.40 -12.94
CA GLN A 421 -9.31 20.34 -14.38
C GLN A 421 -10.01 21.45 -15.14
N GLU A 422 -9.36 21.94 -16.20
CA GLU A 422 -9.97 22.91 -17.12
C GLU A 422 -10.95 22.25 -18.11
N THR A 423 -10.80 20.94 -18.38
CA THR A 423 -11.56 20.19 -19.38
C THR A 423 -12.84 19.53 -18.86
N THR A 424 -13.12 19.63 -17.56
CA THR A 424 -14.26 18.94 -16.92
C THR A 424 -15.61 19.49 -17.39
N VAL A 425 -16.52 18.57 -17.74
CA VAL A 425 -17.91 18.87 -18.15
C VAL A 425 -18.92 18.34 -17.11
N PRO A 426 -20.18 18.85 -17.10
CA PRO A 426 -21.21 18.37 -16.15
C PRO A 426 -21.44 16.86 -16.19
N GLU A 427 -21.33 16.25 -17.36
CA GLU A 427 -21.48 14.81 -17.58
C GLU A 427 -20.46 14.01 -16.74
N ASP A 428 -19.23 14.50 -16.57
CA ASP A 428 -18.17 13.82 -15.80
C ASP A 428 -18.57 13.63 -14.33
N TYR A 429 -19.25 14.62 -13.73
CA TYR A 429 -19.76 14.51 -12.37
C TYR A 429 -20.90 13.49 -12.27
N THR A 430 -21.73 13.38 -13.31
CA THR A 430 -22.79 12.36 -13.35
C THR A 430 -22.20 10.97 -13.52
N THR A 431 -21.19 10.82 -14.37
CA THR A 431 -20.43 9.59 -14.55
C THR A 431 -19.76 9.14 -13.25
N LEU A 432 -19.09 10.07 -12.57
CA LEU A 432 -18.51 9.83 -11.26
C LEU A 432 -19.57 9.42 -10.22
N ALA A 433 -20.77 10.02 -10.24
CA ALA A 433 -21.85 9.66 -9.33
C ALA A 433 -22.26 8.19 -9.50
N TRP A 434 -22.51 7.75 -10.74
CA TRP A 434 -22.81 6.35 -11.03
C TRP A 434 -21.65 5.42 -10.66
N ALA A 435 -20.44 5.80 -11.04
CA ALA A 435 -19.25 4.97 -10.86
C ALA A 435 -18.93 4.77 -9.37
N SER A 436 -19.00 5.84 -8.58
CA SER A 436 -18.72 5.80 -7.13
C SER A 436 -19.78 5.03 -6.34
N TRP A 437 -21.07 5.30 -6.55
CA TRP A 437 -22.13 4.70 -5.75
C TRP A 437 -22.42 3.24 -6.14
N SER A 438 -22.15 2.83 -7.38
CA SER A 438 -22.21 1.41 -7.77
C SER A 438 -21.19 0.54 -7.00
N GLN A 439 -20.05 1.10 -6.58
CA GLN A 439 -19.07 0.39 -5.75
C GLN A 439 -19.62 -0.07 -4.40
N LEU A 440 -20.70 0.55 -3.90
CA LEU A 440 -21.30 0.12 -2.64
C LEU A 440 -21.85 -1.31 -2.72
N ALA A 441 -22.37 -1.73 -3.87
CA ALA A 441 -22.86 -3.09 -4.07
C ALA A 441 -21.72 -4.11 -4.07
N ALA A 442 -20.61 -3.80 -4.76
CA ALA A 442 -19.39 -4.61 -4.76
C ALA A 442 -18.77 -4.73 -3.35
N ALA A 443 -18.72 -3.62 -2.61
CA ALA A 443 -18.28 -3.60 -1.22
C ALA A 443 -19.22 -4.39 -0.29
N TRP A 444 -20.54 -4.33 -0.53
CA TRP A 444 -21.52 -5.05 0.28
C TRP A 444 -21.44 -6.56 0.10
N VAL A 445 -21.31 -7.07 -1.14
CA VAL A 445 -21.22 -8.52 -1.38
C VAL A 445 -19.93 -9.11 -0.82
N THR A 446 -18.80 -8.38 -0.95
CA THR A 446 -17.51 -8.80 -0.39
C THR A 446 -17.48 -8.73 1.14
N LEU A 447 -18.03 -7.67 1.74
CA LEU A 447 -18.21 -7.56 3.19
C LEU A 447 -19.17 -8.63 3.73
N GLY A 448 -20.27 -8.90 3.04
CA GLY A 448 -21.22 -9.94 3.37
C GLY A 448 -20.56 -11.31 3.39
N PHE A 449 -19.80 -11.66 2.34
CA PHE A 449 -19.01 -12.89 2.28
C PHE A 449 -18.00 -12.98 3.42
N ALA A 450 -17.24 -11.91 3.69
CA ALA A 450 -16.30 -11.88 4.79
C ALA A 450 -16.99 -12.09 6.15
N THR A 451 -18.18 -11.52 6.32
CA THR A 451 -19.02 -11.70 7.51
C THR A 451 -19.49 -13.15 7.64
N ALA A 452 -19.87 -13.80 6.54
CA ALA A 452 -20.20 -15.23 6.53
C ALA A 452 -19.02 -16.10 6.97
N VAL A 453 -17.84 -15.87 6.39
CA VAL A 453 -16.62 -16.63 6.71
C VAL A 453 -16.23 -16.43 8.17
N VAL A 454 -16.08 -15.18 8.63
CA VAL A 454 -15.66 -14.87 10.01
C VAL A 454 -16.71 -15.34 11.02
N GLY A 455 -17.98 -15.19 10.70
CA GLY A 455 -19.09 -15.61 11.55
C GLY A 455 -19.20 -17.13 11.70
N LEU A 456 -18.95 -17.88 10.64
CA LEU A 456 -18.98 -19.36 10.68
C LEU A 456 -17.66 -19.95 11.20
N ARG A 457 -16.52 -19.43 10.74
CA ARG A 457 -15.18 -19.95 11.04
C ARG A 457 -14.15 -18.81 11.12
N PRO A 458 -13.89 -18.27 12.33
CA PRO A 458 -13.10 -17.06 12.52
C PRO A 458 -11.61 -17.27 12.20
N GLN A 459 -11.17 -18.53 12.14
CA GLN A 459 -9.81 -18.95 11.77
C GLN A 459 -9.59 -18.95 10.24
N ALA A 460 -10.65 -18.87 9.44
CA ALA A 460 -10.58 -18.91 7.98
C ALA A 460 -10.50 -17.50 7.36
N THR A 461 -9.96 -16.51 8.08
CA THR A 461 -9.81 -15.11 7.59
C THR A 461 -9.04 -15.02 6.29
N MET A 462 -8.12 -15.94 6.00
CA MET A 462 -7.42 -15.96 4.72
C MET A 462 -8.36 -16.14 3.53
N ALA A 463 -9.48 -16.85 3.69
CA ALA A 463 -10.47 -17.03 2.63
C ALA A 463 -11.18 -15.72 2.26
N THR A 464 -11.32 -14.78 3.20
CA THR A 464 -11.91 -13.46 2.89
C THR A 464 -10.96 -12.60 2.06
N TRP A 465 -9.64 -12.81 2.17
CA TRP A 465 -8.66 -12.11 1.34
C TRP A 465 -8.57 -12.70 -0.06
N LEU A 466 -8.79 -14.01 -0.21
CA LEU A 466 -8.81 -14.65 -1.52
C LEU A 466 -9.90 -14.07 -2.42
N ILE A 467 -11.12 -13.84 -1.92
CA ILE A 467 -12.19 -13.26 -2.75
C ILE A 467 -11.86 -11.83 -3.16
N VAL A 468 -11.34 -10.99 -2.25
CA VAL A 468 -10.97 -9.60 -2.56
C VAL A 468 -9.81 -9.56 -3.55
N GLY A 469 -8.78 -10.38 -3.32
CA GLY A 469 -7.60 -10.46 -4.18
C GLY A 469 -7.92 -10.99 -5.57
N VAL A 470 -8.67 -12.09 -5.68
CA VAL A 470 -9.06 -12.67 -6.97
C VAL A 470 -10.00 -11.74 -7.72
N ALA A 471 -11.06 -11.24 -7.07
CA ALA A 471 -11.99 -10.31 -7.71
C ALA A 471 -11.29 -9.02 -8.16
N GLY A 472 -10.44 -8.43 -7.30
CA GLY A 472 -9.68 -7.24 -7.66
C GLY A 472 -8.69 -7.49 -8.79
N THR A 473 -8.00 -8.64 -8.79
CA THR A 473 -7.07 -9.00 -9.88
C THR A 473 -7.83 -9.16 -11.19
N VAL A 474 -8.89 -9.97 -11.20
CA VAL A 474 -9.71 -10.19 -12.40
C VAL A 474 -10.30 -8.88 -12.92
N ALA A 475 -10.73 -7.99 -12.01
CA ALA A 475 -11.25 -6.68 -12.36
C ALA A 475 -10.23 -5.76 -13.04
N LEU A 476 -8.98 -5.76 -12.58
CA LEU A 476 -7.95 -4.85 -13.08
C LEU A 476 -7.19 -5.38 -14.29
N VAL A 477 -7.00 -6.69 -14.40
CA VAL A 477 -6.14 -7.29 -15.43
C VAL A 477 -6.85 -8.36 -16.26
N GLY A 478 -8.11 -8.69 -15.98
CA GLY A 478 -8.83 -9.76 -16.67
C GLY A 478 -8.92 -9.53 -18.18
N GLU A 479 -9.22 -8.30 -18.60
CA GLU A 479 -9.27 -7.93 -20.01
C GLU A 479 -7.88 -7.94 -20.65
N ILE A 480 -6.88 -7.41 -19.94
CA ILE A 480 -5.47 -7.37 -20.39
C ILE A 480 -4.93 -8.79 -20.66
N PHE A 481 -5.22 -9.74 -19.77
CA PHE A 481 -4.84 -11.15 -19.94
C PHE A 481 -5.84 -11.96 -20.76
N GLN A 482 -6.85 -11.32 -21.35
CA GLN A 482 -7.87 -11.95 -22.19
C GLN A 482 -8.56 -13.15 -21.50
N PHE A 483 -8.92 -12.98 -20.23
CA PHE A 483 -9.67 -14.00 -19.49
C PHE A 483 -11.05 -14.22 -20.11
N PRO A 484 -11.61 -15.44 -20.00
CA PRO A 484 -12.93 -15.69 -20.54
C PRO A 484 -13.97 -14.81 -19.83
N GLN A 485 -14.93 -14.26 -20.58
CA GLN A 485 -15.86 -13.23 -20.08
C GLN A 485 -16.60 -13.65 -18.81
N TRP A 486 -17.01 -14.92 -18.69
CA TRP A 486 -17.68 -15.42 -17.48
C TRP A 486 -16.82 -15.27 -16.21
N ALA A 487 -15.50 -15.30 -16.33
CA ALA A 487 -14.59 -15.11 -15.21
C ALA A 487 -14.49 -13.63 -14.82
N ILE A 488 -14.46 -12.73 -15.81
CA ILE A 488 -14.50 -11.28 -15.62
C ILE A 488 -15.82 -10.88 -14.95
N ASP A 489 -16.94 -11.37 -15.47
CA ASP A 489 -18.30 -11.12 -14.97
C ASP A 489 -18.51 -11.67 -13.54
N LEU A 490 -17.69 -12.61 -13.08
CA LEU A 490 -17.76 -13.13 -11.72
C LEU A 490 -17.23 -12.12 -10.69
N SER A 491 -16.38 -11.18 -11.11
CA SER A 491 -15.83 -10.17 -10.21
C SER A 491 -16.90 -9.13 -9.86
N PRO A 492 -17.16 -8.89 -8.55
CA PRO A 492 -18.05 -7.81 -8.14
C PRO A 492 -17.62 -6.42 -8.61
N PHE A 493 -16.32 -6.22 -8.88
CA PHE A 493 -15.78 -4.92 -9.27
C PHE A 493 -15.84 -4.68 -10.80
N SER A 494 -16.17 -5.70 -11.60
CA SER A 494 -16.28 -5.55 -13.06
C SER A 494 -17.60 -4.91 -13.52
N HIS A 495 -18.59 -4.77 -12.63
CA HIS A 495 -19.92 -4.22 -12.94
C HIS A 495 -20.09 -2.77 -12.47
N THR A 496 -19.10 -1.93 -12.75
CA THR A 496 -19.16 -0.50 -12.40
C THR A 496 -20.13 0.20 -13.35
N MET A 497 -21.12 0.90 -12.79
CA MET A 497 -22.05 1.70 -13.60
C MET A 497 -21.42 3.06 -13.92
N VAL A 498 -21.42 3.48 -15.18
CA VAL A 498 -20.90 4.80 -15.58
C VAL A 498 -22.01 5.76 -16.00
N ASN A 499 -23.21 5.26 -16.28
CA ASN A 499 -24.36 6.08 -16.68
C ASN A 499 -25.68 5.38 -16.33
N ALA A 500 -26.81 6.05 -16.62
CA ALA A 500 -28.14 5.52 -16.34
C ALA A 500 -28.55 4.35 -17.25
N GLU A 501 -27.86 4.14 -18.38
CA GLU A 501 -28.11 3.05 -19.33
C GLU A 501 -27.36 1.75 -18.94
N SER A 502 -26.44 1.85 -17.97
CA SER A 502 -25.70 0.70 -17.44
C SER A 502 -26.66 -0.34 -16.84
N ASP A 503 -26.35 -1.63 -17.01
CA ASP A 503 -27.21 -2.71 -16.51
C ASP A 503 -27.27 -2.70 -14.97
N VAL A 504 -28.48 -2.63 -14.43
CA VAL A 504 -28.76 -2.59 -12.99
C VAL A 504 -28.83 -4.01 -12.40
N LEU A 505 -29.00 -5.04 -13.23
CA LEU A 505 -29.17 -6.42 -12.79
C LEU A 505 -27.99 -6.92 -11.92
N PRO A 506 -26.70 -6.71 -12.28
CA PRO A 506 -25.58 -7.13 -11.44
C PRO A 506 -25.62 -6.49 -10.04
N ILE A 507 -25.98 -5.21 -9.95
CA ILE A 507 -26.09 -4.47 -8.68
C ILE A 507 -27.15 -5.11 -7.78
N VAL A 508 -28.33 -5.43 -8.33
CA VAL A 508 -29.41 -6.09 -7.58
C VAL A 508 -28.96 -7.46 -7.08
N VAL A 509 -28.29 -8.26 -7.93
CA VAL A 509 -27.76 -9.57 -7.56
C VAL A 509 -26.74 -9.47 -6.43
N MET A 510 -25.80 -8.53 -6.51
CA MET A 510 -24.78 -8.31 -5.47
C MET A 510 -25.41 -7.90 -4.13
N VAL A 511 -26.41 -7.02 -4.14
CA VAL A 511 -27.12 -6.61 -2.93
C VAL A 511 -27.83 -7.80 -2.27
N LEU A 512 -28.52 -8.63 -3.05
CA LEU A 512 -29.21 -9.82 -2.56
C LEU A 512 -28.23 -10.86 -1.99
N LEU A 513 -27.14 -11.15 -2.72
CA LEU A 513 -26.10 -12.07 -2.25
C LEU A 513 -25.41 -11.55 -0.98
N GLY A 514 -25.03 -10.27 -0.94
CA GLY A 514 -24.42 -9.65 0.22
C GLY A 514 -25.33 -9.67 1.46
N ALA A 515 -26.63 -9.45 1.27
CA ALA A 515 -27.62 -9.57 2.35
C ALA A 515 -27.72 -11.02 2.85
N GLY A 516 -27.76 -11.99 1.94
CA GLY A 516 -27.76 -13.43 2.27
C GLY A 516 -26.52 -13.84 3.06
N PHE A 517 -25.32 -13.49 2.60
CA PHE A 517 -24.07 -13.80 3.30
C PHE A 517 -23.99 -13.11 4.67
N THR A 518 -24.42 -11.85 4.76
CA THR A 518 -24.50 -11.13 6.03
C THR A 518 -25.39 -11.86 7.03
N ALA A 519 -26.58 -12.29 6.62
CA ALA A 519 -27.51 -13.03 7.47
C ALA A 519 -26.89 -14.35 7.96
N VAL A 520 -26.27 -15.12 7.06
CA VAL A 520 -25.55 -16.36 7.39
C VAL A 520 -24.44 -16.11 8.41
N GLY A 521 -23.64 -15.06 8.21
CA GLY A 521 -22.52 -14.72 9.10
C GLY A 521 -22.95 -14.28 10.49
N LEU A 522 -23.94 -13.39 10.58
CA LEU A 522 -24.46 -12.91 11.86
C LEU A 522 -25.14 -14.03 12.67
N VAL A 523 -25.95 -14.88 12.01
CA VAL A 523 -26.58 -16.04 12.64
C VAL A 523 -25.54 -17.08 13.04
N GLY A 524 -24.56 -17.35 12.17
CA GLY A 524 -23.43 -18.24 12.45
C GLY A 524 -22.66 -17.79 13.69
N ALA A 525 -22.24 -16.54 13.74
CA ALA A 525 -21.48 -15.97 14.86
C ALA A 525 -22.27 -16.00 16.19
N ALA A 526 -23.59 -15.82 16.14
CA ALA A 526 -24.44 -15.83 17.33
C ALA A 526 -24.68 -17.25 17.87
N ARG A 527 -24.72 -18.27 17.00
CA ARG A 527 -24.98 -19.67 17.36
C ARG A 527 -23.70 -20.45 17.69
N ARG A 528 -22.57 -20.08 17.10
CA ARG A 528 -21.28 -20.75 17.31
C ARG A 528 -20.75 -20.54 18.73
N GLU A 529 -20.12 -21.57 19.27
CA GLU A 529 -19.34 -21.49 20.50
C GLU A 529 -18.01 -20.75 20.24
N VAL A 530 -17.58 -19.96 21.23
CA VAL A 530 -16.26 -19.30 21.20
C VAL A 530 -15.22 -20.30 21.68
N ARG A 531 -14.06 -20.34 21.01
CA ARG A 531 -12.99 -21.32 21.25
C ARG A 531 -11.79 -20.72 21.95
#